data_AF-A0A5E3XIB2-F1
#
_entry.id   AF-A0A5E3XIB2-F1
#
_cell.length_a   1.000
_cell.length_b   1.000
_cell.length_c   1.000
_cell.angle_alpha   90.00
_cell.angle_beta   90.00
_cell.angle_gamma   90.00
#
_symmetry.space_group_name_H-M   'P 1'
#
loop_
_entity.id
_entity.type
_entity.pdbx_description
1 polymer ?
#
loop_
_entity_poly.entity_id
_entity_poly.type
_entity_poly.pdbx_seq_one_letter_code
_entity_poly.pdbx_strand_id
1 'polypeptide(L)'
;MASSSTVTQETTAEEDLAFWKGRIEREPAVVLELWRAAFRKRSGRSNIDNTELWTITIAISFLSQAAGSGENKFVNGRPWAEPKTARVFAALRKNGLCAVCEEIVKQPDFFDLFLPFTIAVLDIIEAICVLELWLPVVDVSEVKSLGECVTRSLWAHKDYFLEGGPILDAPPEYGGQKEFSVRLRNTVVDLLAPFLFELAHKQNWGAQDDLRRIGLFCWLHTEGNEADILPTHIFKPILPLDTKPDPSMIDMERGPLSEVIRFTTEEAVPTYGAEPILRRLCQTLRAPWIVDAKLVALMQGVSLPILDAKMNAKLASTGLLLAWRDAVDRQFRDGTDVTSNWQVLDYTLQVFSVITIDVPIADGSAHLVRECGVVELVSRAVRMYPELGASEKGSALKECLRSISAYKKFAAAMNMRSGKNTLRKTFKQQMHREWYPTLQYLRSQSRSNIGTEKLLLAWDDFGKAVGLSEEQEKAKHAREAKKAAAERAHHCAWKECRFNEEKHPMPTTLRACSGCGVARYCSRECQRKDWKTGHKIDCRRLREAEGAFV
;
A
#
# COMPACT_ATOMS: atom_id res chain seq x y z
N MET A 1 -13.73 -49.58 -22.92
CA MET A 1 -13.70 -48.84 -24.19
C MET A 1 -14.30 -47.45 -24.00
N ALA A 2 -13.65 -46.60 -23.19
CA ALA A 2 -14.09 -45.21 -22.94
C ALA A 2 -12.88 -44.28 -22.73
N SER A 3 -11.83 -44.46 -23.53
CA SER A 3 -10.59 -43.65 -23.47
C SER A 3 -10.14 -43.11 -24.84
N SER A 4 -10.97 -43.25 -25.87
CA SER A 4 -10.64 -42.89 -27.26
C SER A 4 -11.29 -41.58 -27.73
N SER A 5 -12.30 -41.06 -27.03
CA SER A 5 -13.05 -39.86 -27.44
C SER A 5 -12.44 -38.55 -26.94
N THR A 6 -11.77 -38.57 -25.78
CA THR A 6 -11.13 -37.38 -25.19
C THR A 6 -9.92 -36.91 -26.00
N VAL A 7 -9.09 -37.86 -26.47
CA VAL A 7 -7.88 -37.54 -27.26
C VAL A 7 -8.21 -36.92 -28.62
N THR A 8 -9.35 -37.28 -29.24
CA THR A 8 -9.76 -36.73 -30.54
C THR A 8 -10.42 -35.35 -30.42
N GLN A 9 -11.06 -35.04 -29.29
CA GLN A 9 -11.65 -33.72 -29.04
C GLN A 9 -10.59 -32.67 -28.68
N GLU A 10 -9.53 -33.05 -27.97
CA GLU A 10 -8.42 -32.14 -27.64
C GLU A 10 -7.66 -31.67 -28.89
N THR A 11 -7.39 -32.57 -29.85
CA THR A 11 -6.73 -32.23 -31.12
C THR A 11 -7.52 -31.22 -31.94
N THR A 12 -8.85 -31.29 -31.94
CA THR A 12 -9.69 -30.35 -32.71
C THR A 12 -9.73 -28.95 -32.10
N ALA A 13 -9.73 -28.84 -30.76
CA ALA A 13 -9.78 -27.55 -30.09
C ALA A 13 -8.47 -26.75 -30.28
N GLU A 14 -7.33 -27.43 -30.28
CA GLU A 14 -6.02 -26.80 -30.56
C GLU A 14 -5.90 -26.32 -32.01
N GLU A 15 -6.39 -27.12 -32.97
CA GLU A 15 -6.42 -26.76 -34.39
C GLU A 15 -7.33 -25.54 -34.64
N ASP A 16 -8.51 -25.51 -34.03
CA ASP A 16 -9.44 -24.37 -34.12
C ASP A 16 -8.84 -23.10 -33.52
N LEU A 17 -8.19 -23.22 -32.36
CA LEU A 17 -7.50 -22.11 -31.72
C LEU A 17 -6.35 -21.57 -32.58
N ALA A 18 -5.55 -22.45 -33.19
CA ALA A 18 -4.48 -22.08 -34.11
C ALA A 18 -5.02 -21.40 -35.38
N PHE A 19 -6.13 -21.91 -35.93
CA PHE A 19 -6.82 -21.31 -37.07
C PHE A 19 -7.23 -19.86 -36.77
N TRP A 20 -7.92 -19.63 -35.65
CA TRP A 20 -8.38 -18.29 -35.27
C TRP A 20 -7.23 -17.34 -34.97
N LYS A 21 -6.19 -17.79 -34.27
CA LYS A 21 -4.97 -16.99 -34.06
C LYS A 21 -4.37 -16.53 -35.39
N GLY A 22 -4.18 -17.45 -36.34
CA GLY A 22 -3.67 -17.11 -37.67
C GLY A 22 -4.58 -16.17 -38.45
N ARG A 23 -5.90 -16.28 -38.28
CA ARG A 23 -6.87 -15.39 -38.93
C ARG A 23 -6.90 -13.99 -38.31
N ILE A 24 -6.81 -13.87 -36.98
CA ILE A 24 -6.72 -12.59 -36.26
C ILE A 24 -5.51 -11.78 -36.75
N GLU A 25 -4.38 -12.45 -37.02
CA GLU A 25 -3.18 -11.80 -37.54
C GLU A 25 -3.34 -11.25 -38.96
N ARG A 26 -4.10 -11.94 -39.83
CA ARG A 26 -4.26 -11.57 -41.24
C ARG A 26 -5.45 -10.62 -41.48
N GLU A 27 -6.55 -10.84 -40.77
CA GLU A 27 -7.86 -10.23 -41.03
C GLU A 27 -8.57 -9.78 -39.73
N PRO A 28 -7.96 -8.91 -38.90
CA PRO A 28 -8.50 -8.56 -37.58
C PRO A 28 -9.92 -7.98 -37.63
N ALA A 29 -10.22 -7.15 -38.64
CA ALA A 29 -11.56 -6.58 -38.82
C ALA A 29 -12.63 -7.65 -39.09
N VAL A 30 -12.31 -8.63 -39.95
CA VAL A 30 -13.22 -9.72 -40.30
C VAL A 30 -13.49 -10.59 -39.08
N VAL A 31 -12.45 -10.89 -38.27
CA VAL A 31 -12.63 -11.67 -37.04
C VAL A 31 -13.53 -10.93 -36.04
N LEU A 32 -13.40 -9.62 -35.87
CA LEU A 32 -14.28 -8.85 -34.97
C LEU A 32 -15.73 -8.86 -35.43
N GLU A 33 -16.00 -8.74 -36.73
CA GLU A 33 -17.36 -8.83 -37.27
C GLU A 33 -17.95 -10.24 -37.11
N LEU A 34 -17.14 -11.29 -37.31
CA LEU A 34 -17.55 -12.67 -37.03
C LEU A 34 -17.83 -12.88 -35.54
N TRP A 35 -16.98 -12.36 -34.66
CA TRP A 35 -17.16 -12.45 -33.21
C TRP A 35 -18.48 -11.79 -32.77
N ARG A 36 -18.71 -10.56 -33.24
CA ARG A 36 -19.94 -9.79 -33.00
C ARG A 36 -21.17 -10.52 -33.56
N ALA A 37 -21.10 -11.05 -34.78
CA ALA A 37 -22.19 -11.80 -35.39
C ALA A 37 -22.51 -13.10 -34.64
N ALA A 38 -21.48 -13.85 -34.23
CA ALA A 38 -21.63 -15.05 -33.41
C ALA A 38 -22.26 -14.74 -32.05
N PHE A 39 -21.86 -13.63 -31.42
CA PHE A 39 -22.44 -13.17 -30.16
C PHE A 39 -23.92 -12.78 -30.28
N ARG A 40 -24.32 -12.11 -31.38
CA ARG A 40 -25.72 -11.73 -31.63
C ARG A 40 -26.63 -12.92 -31.95
N LYS A 41 -26.07 -13.99 -32.53
CA LYS A 41 -26.82 -15.22 -32.86
C LYS A 41 -27.05 -16.14 -31.66
N ARG A 42 -26.51 -15.81 -30.49
CA ARG A 42 -26.65 -16.67 -29.30
C ARG A 42 -28.12 -16.90 -28.93
N SER A 43 -28.45 -18.14 -28.61
CA SER A 43 -29.79 -18.54 -28.20
C SER A 43 -29.82 -18.83 -26.69
N GLY A 44 -30.07 -17.81 -25.87
CA GLY A 44 -30.31 -17.97 -24.43
C GLY A 44 -29.07 -18.05 -23.55
N ARG A 45 -29.29 -18.38 -22.26
CA ARG A 45 -28.30 -18.34 -21.17
C ARG A 45 -27.22 -19.41 -21.28
N SER A 46 -27.58 -20.64 -21.63
CA SER A 46 -26.67 -21.78 -21.77
C SER A 46 -26.07 -21.82 -23.19
N ASN A 47 -25.24 -20.84 -23.52
CA ASN A 47 -24.66 -20.68 -24.86
C ASN A 47 -23.44 -21.59 -25.11
N ILE A 48 -23.38 -22.73 -24.41
CA ILE A 48 -22.28 -23.71 -24.45
C ILE A 48 -22.11 -24.29 -25.87
N ASP A 49 -23.20 -24.34 -26.66
CA ASP A 49 -23.19 -24.96 -28.00
C ASP A 49 -22.70 -24.03 -29.12
N ASN A 50 -22.37 -22.75 -28.83
CA ASN A 50 -21.85 -21.82 -29.82
C ASN A 50 -20.31 -21.90 -29.88
N THR A 51 -19.79 -23.00 -30.44
CA THR A 51 -18.36 -23.28 -30.57
C THR A 51 -17.60 -22.16 -31.29
N GLU A 52 -18.21 -21.53 -32.30
CA GLU A 52 -17.62 -20.41 -33.04
C GLU A 52 -17.40 -19.20 -32.12
N LEU A 53 -18.43 -18.77 -31.36
CA LEU A 53 -18.29 -17.66 -30.41
C LEU A 53 -17.20 -17.96 -29.37
N TRP A 54 -17.19 -19.17 -28.82
CA TRP A 54 -16.25 -19.55 -27.77
C TRP A 54 -14.81 -19.57 -28.27
N THR A 55 -14.54 -20.25 -29.39
CA THR A 55 -13.18 -20.37 -29.96
C THR A 55 -12.60 -19.03 -30.38
N ILE A 56 -13.41 -18.13 -30.97
CA ILE A 56 -12.98 -16.77 -31.29
C ILE A 56 -12.63 -16.01 -30.00
N THR A 57 -13.48 -16.07 -28.97
CA THR A 57 -13.26 -15.36 -27.70
C THR A 57 -11.97 -15.82 -27.03
N ILE A 58 -11.74 -17.14 -26.95
CA ILE A 58 -10.50 -17.69 -26.38
C ILE A 58 -9.28 -17.33 -27.22
N ALA A 59 -9.38 -17.29 -28.55
CA ALA A 59 -8.28 -16.88 -29.39
C ALA A 59 -7.86 -15.42 -29.13
N ILE A 60 -8.83 -14.51 -28.97
CA ILE A 60 -8.57 -13.11 -28.63
C ILE A 60 -8.04 -12.99 -27.19
N SER A 61 -8.64 -13.68 -26.22
CA SER A 61 -8.18 -13.67 -24.82
C SER A 61 -6.77 -14.23 -24.67
N PHE A 62 -6.40 -15.28 -25.41
CA PHE A 62 -5.02 -15.80 -25.41
C PHE A 62 -4.02 -14.75 -25.91
N LEU A 63 -4.36 -14.01 -26.97
CA LEU A 63 -3.53 -12.89 -27.43
C LEU A 63 -3.47 -11.76 -26.40
N SER A 64 -4.54 -11.55 -25.64
CA SER A 64 -4.66 -10.56 -24.57
C SER A 64 -3.76 -10.91 -23.39
N GLN A 65 -3.78 -12.17 -22.95
CA GLN A 65 -2.88 -12.69 -21.93
C GLN A 65 -1.43 -12.59 -22.38
N ALA A 66 -1.10 -12.99 -23.63
CA ALA A 66 0.25 -12.79 -24.16
C ALA A 66 0.67 -11.31 -24.24
N ALA A 67 -0.28 -10.38 -24.30
CA ALA A 67 0.00 -8.94 -24.23
C ALA A 67 0.10 -8.39 -22.79
N GLY A 68 -0.54 -9.03 -21.80
CA GLY A 68 -0.69 -8.53 -20.42
C GLY A 68 -0.01 -9.34 -19.30
N SER A 69 0.18 -10.66 -19.44
CA SER A 69 0.57 -11.57 -18.34
C SER A 69 2.09 -11.69 -18.18
N GLY A 70 2.71 -10.79 -17.40
CA GLY A 70 4.12 -10.92 -17.02
C GLY A 70 4.38 -10.52 -15.58
N GLU A 71 4.84 -11.47 -14.76
CA GLU A 71 5.37 -11.24 -13.39
C GLU A 71 6.58 -10.28 -13.36
N ASN A 72 7.14 -9.93 -14.52
CA ASN A 72 8.19 -8.92 -14.67
C ASN A 72 7.67 -7.75 -15.50
N LYS A 73 6.98 -6.81 -14.84
CA LYS A 73 6.50 -5.55 -15.44
C LYS A 73 7.62 -4.68 -16.05
N PHE A 74 8.91 -4.98 -15.81
CA PHE A 74 10.06 -4.40 -16.53
C PHE A 74 11.29 -5.32 -16.50
N VAL A 75 11.92 -5.56 -17.65
CA VAL A 75 13.36 -5.87 -17.73
C VAL A 75 14.01 -4.74 -18.53
N ASN A 76 14.78 -3.88 -17.84
CA ASN A 76 15.61 -2.83 -18.47
C ASN A 76 14.87 -1.81 -19.36
N GLY A 77 13.66 -1.38 -19.00
CA GLY A 77 13.00 -0.23 -19.64
C GLY A 77 12.58 -0.44 -21.10
N ARG A 78 12.32 -1.68 -21.54
CA ARG A 78 11.74 -1.98 -22.86
C ARG A 78 10.33 -2.61 -22.74
N PRO A 79 9.41 -2.37 -23.69
CA PRO A 79 8.07 -2.97 -23.68
C PRO A 79 8.13 -4.50 -23.85
N TRP A 80 7.19 -5.18 -23.19
CA TRP A 80 7.27 -6.62 -22.86
C TRP A 80 6.54 -7.56 -23.83
N ALA A 81 5.55 -7.10 -24.61
CA ALA A 81 4.89 -7.95 -25.60
C ALA A 81 5.79 -8.18 -26.82
N GLU A 82 5.77 -9.40 -27.39
CA GLU A 82 6.37 -9.64 -28.70
C GLU A 82 5.84 -8.56 -29.66
N PRO A 83 6.71 -7.82 -30.39
CA PRO A 83 6.26 -6.71 -31.23
C PRO A 83 5.17 -7.09 -32.22
N LYS A 84 5.05 -8.38 -32.54
CA LYS A 84 3.97 -8.94 -33.34
C LYS A 84 2.62 -8.91 -32.59
N THR A 85 2.54 -9.48 -31.38
CA THR A 85 1.30 -9.53 -30.57
C THR A 85 0.75 -8.15 -30.27
N ALA A 86 1.61 -7.19 -29.89
CA ALA A 86 1.18 -5.81 -29.66
C ALA A 86 0.59 -5.15 -30.92
N ARG A 87 1.19 -5.39 -32.10
CA ARG A 87 0.68 -4.87 -33.38
C ARG A 87 -0.66 -5.49 -33.76
N VAL A 88 -0.82 -6.79 -33.54
CA VAL A 88 -2.07 -7.51 -33.81
C VAL A 88 -3.19 -6.98 -32.92
N PHE A 89 -2.92 -6.78 -31.63
CA PHE A 89 -3.91 -6.25 -30.69
C PHE A 89 -4.26 -4.77 -30.97
N ALA A 90 -3.27 -3.95 -31.32
CA ALA A 90 -3.50 -2.58 -31.77
C ALA A 90 -4.36 -2.54 -33.05
N ALA A 91 -4.18 -3.50 -33.97
CA ALA A 91 -5.01 -3.63 -35.15
C ALA A 91 -6.45 -4.03 -34.78
N LEU A 92 -6.67 -4.96 -33.85
CA LEU A 92 -8.02 -5.26 -33.32
C LEU A 92 -8.66 -4.00 -32.72
N ARG A 93 -7.93 -3.25 -31.89
CA ARG A 93 -8.43 -1.98 -31.34
C ARG A 93 -8.86 -0.98 -32.40
N LYS A 94 -8.01 -0.73 -33.41
CA LYS A 94 -8.34 0.17 -34.52
C LYS A 94 -9.60 -0.27 -35.31
N ASN A 95 -9.94 -1.55 -35.28
CA ASN A 95 -11.11 -2.11 -35.96
C ASN A 95 -12.33 -2.27 -35.02
N GLY A 96 -12.36 -1.59 -33.87
CA GLY A 96 -13.55 -1.49 -33.03
C GLY A 96 -13.66 -2.56 -31.94
N LEU A 97 -12.55 -3.15 -31.49
CA LEU A 97 -12.55 -4.12 -30.38
C LEU A 97 -13.26 -3.56 -29.14
N CYS A 98 -13.02 -2.29 -28.77
CA CYS A 98 -13.67 -1.64 -27.64
C CYS A 98 -15.20 -1.66 -27.75
N ALA A 99 -15.72 -1.32 -28.93
CA ALA A 99 -17.16 -1.29 -29.20
C ALA A 99 -17.79 -2.70 -29.16
N VAL A 100 -17.07 -3.74 -29.58
CA VAL A 100 -17.55 -5.13 -29.46
C VAL A 100 -17.60 -5.55 -27.99
N CYS A 101 -16.55 -5.28 -27.21
CA CYS A 101 -16.53 -5.56 -25.77
C CYS A 101 -17.64 -4.80 -25.03
N GLU A 102 -17.87 -3.53 -25.36
CA GLU A 102 -18.95 -2.73 -24.77
C GLU A 102 -20.33 -3.35 -25.08
N GLU A 103 -20.56 -3.74 -26.34
CA GLU A 103 -21.80 -4.41 -26.75
C GLU A 103 -22.07 -5.70 -25.97
N ILE A 104 -21.01 -6.48 -25.68
CA ILE A 104 -21.08 -7.73 -24.92
C ILE A 104 -21.40 -7.46 -23.44
N VAL A 105 -20.62 -6.59 -22.79
CA VAL A 105 -20.71 -6.36 -21.33
C VAL A 105 -21.97 -5.58 -20.92
N LYS A 106 -22.53 -4.81 -21.86
CA LYS A 106 -23.78 -4.06 -21.65
C LYS A 106 -25.02 -4.95 -21.60
N GLN A 107 -24.91 -6.21 -22.02
CA GLN A 107 -26.06 -7.12 -22.00
C GLN A 107 -26.43 -7.49 -20.55
N PRO A 108 -27.72 -7.45 -20.18
CA PRO A 108 -28.15 -7.76 -18.82
C PRO A 108 -27.93 -9.24 -18.45
N ASP A 109 -27.77 -10.12 -19.45
CA ASP A 109 -27.47 -11.53 -19.26
C ASP A 109 -25.97 -11.83 -19.29
N PHE A 110 -25.07 -10.83 -19.37
CA PHE A 110 -23.63 -11.06 -19.53
C PHE A 110 -23.02 -11.98 -18.45
N PHE A 111 -23.41 -11.79 -17.18
CA PHE A 111 -22.98 -12.64 -16.08
C PHE A 111 -23.79 -13.95 -15.97
N ASP A 112 -24.90 -14.09 -16.69
CA ASP A 112 -25.63 -15.35 -16.86
C ASP A 112 -25.02 -16.24 -17.95
N LEU A 113 -24.10 -15.72 -18.76
CA LEU A 113 -23.43 -16.47 -19.82
C LEU A 113 -22.44 -17.50 -19.24
N PHE A 114 -21.98 -18.39 -20.11
CA PHE A 114 -20.93 -19.35 -19.81
C PHE A 114 -19.71 -18.65 -19.18
N LEU A 115 -19.38 -18.99 -17.93
CA LEU A 115 -18.41 -18.23 -17.13
C LEU A 115 -17.00 -18.12 -17.77
N PRO A 116 -16.42 -19.16 -18.37
CA PRO A 116 -15.15 -19.01 -19.08
C PRO A 116 -15.20 -17.97 -20.21
N PHE A 117 -16.36 -17.76 -20.85
CA PHE A 117 -16.57 -16.67 -21.80
C PHE A 117 -16.55 -15.31 -21.10
N THR A 118 -17.26 -15.16 -19.99
CA THR A 118 -17.26 -13.93 -19.19
C THR A 118 -15.85 -13.56 -18.75
N ILE A 119 -15.08 -14.51 -18.21
CA ILE A 119 -13.68 -14.29 -17.79
C ILE A 119 -12.82 -13.92 -19.00
N ALA A 120 -12.92 -14.65 -20.11
CA ALA A 120 -12.14 -14.34 -21.31
C ALA A 120 -12.43 -12.93 -21.85
N VAL A 121 -13.69 -12.48 -21.80
CA VAL A 121 -14.06 -11.10 -22.17
C VAL A 121 -13.46 -10.08 -21.21
N LEU A 122 -13.48 -10.34 -19.90
CA LEU A 122 -12.86 -9.45 -18.91
C LEU A 122 -11.32 -9.38 -19.08
N ASP A 123 -10.65 -10.50 -19.36
CA ASP A 123 -9.21 -10.55 -19.67
C ASP A 123 -8.88 -9.71 -20.93
N ILE A 124 -9.75 -9.75 -21.95
CA ILE A 124 -9.60 -8.92 -23.16
C ILE A 124 -9.70 -7.43 -22.79
N ILE A 125 -10.67 -7.06 -21.96
CA ILE A 125 -10.87 -5.67 -21.52
C ILE A 125 -9.69 -5.20 -20.65
N GLU A 126 -9.19 -6.04 -19.75
CA GLU A 126 -8.00 -5.75 -18.96
C GLU A 126 -6.82 -5.44 -19.89
N ALA A 127 -6.56 -6.29 -20.89
CA ALA A 127 -5.47 -6.07 -21.84
C ALA A 127 -5.63 -4.78 -22.66
N ILE A 128 -6.88 -4.41 -23.05
CA ILE A 128 -7.17 -3.11 -23.68
C ILE A 128 -6.71 -1.96 -22.76
N CYS A 129 -7.05 -2.04 -21.48
CA CYS A 129 -6.76 -1.00 -20.50
C CYS A 129 -5.26 -0.91 -20.19
N VAL A 130 -4.61 -2.06 -19.98
CA VAL A 130 -3.16 -2.14 -19.76
C VAL A 130 -2.41 -1.55 -20.96
N LEU A 131 -2.77 -1.91 -22.19
CA LEU A 131 -2.09 -1.38 -23.38
C LEU A 131 -2.27 0.13 -23.55
N GLU A 132 -3.43 0.70 -23.18
CA GLU A 132 -3.64 2.15 -23.20
C GLU A 132 -2.66 2.90 -22.26
N LEU A 133 -2.26 2.29 -21.15
CA LEU A 133 -1.28 2.88 -20.24
C LEU A 133 0.10 3.03 -20.88
N TRP A 134 0.46 2.13 -21.81
CA TRP A 134 1.83 2.02 -22.35
C TRP A 134 1.97 2.52 -23.78
N LEU A 135 0.91 2.40 -24.58
CA LEU A 135 0.86 2.78 -25.98
C LEU A 135 -0.36 3.68 -26.17
N PRO A 136 -0.28 4.98 -25.82
CA PRO A 136 -1.36 5.92 -26.04
C PRO A 136 -1.55 6.13 -27.54
N VAL A 137 -2.31 5.22 -28.16
CA VAL A 137 -2.62 5.22 -29.59
C VAL A 137 -4.12 4.99 -29.74
N VAL A 138 -4.78 5.99 -30.34
CA VAL A 138 -6.20 6.06 -30.73
C VAL A 138 -7.20 6.30 -29.59
N ASP A 139 -7.98 7.36 -29.80
CA ASP A 139 -9.26 7.73 -29.19
C ASP A 139 -9.54 7.17 -27.79
N VAL A 140 -9.03 7.87 -26.78
CA VAL A 140 -9.25 7.53 -25.38
C VAL A 140 -10.73 7.58 -24.98
N SER A 141 -11.61 8.18 -25.81
CA SER A 141 -13.05 8.17 -25.54
C SER A 141 -13.66 6.76 -25.64
N GLU A 142 -13.14 5.88 -26.49
CA GLU A 142 -13.63 4.50 -26.59
C GLU A 142 -13.28 3.68 -25.34
N VAL A 143 -12.04 3.79 -24.86
CA VAL A 143 -11.59 3.11 -23.63
C VAL A 143 -12.37 3.63 -22.42
N LYS A 144 -12.64 4.93 -22.39
CA LYS A 144 -13.49 5.55 -21.38
C LYS A 144 -14.92 4.99 -21.40
N SER A 145 -15.55 4.94 -22.57
CA SER A 145 -16.91 4.41 -22.74
C SER A 145 -16.99 2.95 -22.26
N LEU A 146 -16.03 2.13 -22.71
CA LEU A 146 -15.92 0.73 -22.30
C LEU A 146 -15.72 0.61 -20.79
N GLY A 147 -14.83 1.43 -20.22
CA GLY A 147 -14.56 1.51 -18.78
C GLY A 147 -15.81 1.83 -17.96
N GLU A 148 -16.55 2.87 -18.33
CA GLU A 148 -17.81 3.21 -17.67
C GLU A 148 -18.84 2.09 -17.79
N CYS A 149 -18.93 1.46 -18.96
CA CYS A 149 -19.86 0.35 -19.21
C CYS A 149 -19.51 -0.87 -18.33
N VAL A 150 -18.24 -1.28 -18.31
CA VAL A 150 -17.81 -2.45 -17.53
C VAL A 150 -17.96 -2.20 -16.04
N THR A 151 -17.60 -1.01 -15.54
CA THR A 151 -17.74 -0.69 -14.12
C THR A 151 -19.20 -0.70 -13.67
N ARG A 152 -20.12 -0.08 -14.45
CA ARG A 152 -21.56 -0.13 -14.14
C ARG A 152 -22.10 -1.56 -14.17
N SER A 153 -21.68 -2.36 -15.17
CA SER A 153 -22.10 -3.76 -15.30
C SER A 153 -21.60 -4.61 -14.13
N LEU A 154 -20.33 -4.48 -13.74
CA LEU A 154 -19.75 -5.16 -12.58
C LEU A 154 -20.50 -4.83 -11.29
N TRP A 155 -20.80 -3.55 -11.05
CA TRP A 155 -21.52 -3.13 -9.84
C TRP A 155 -22.96 -3.65 -9.80
N ALA A 156 -23.67 -3.60 -10.95
CA ALA A 156 -25.03 -4.10 -11.06
C ALA A 156 -25.13 -5.61 -10.78
N HIS A 157 -24.07 -6.37 -11.07
CA HIS A 157 -24.02 -7.83 -10.93
C HIS A 157 -23.09 -8.30 -9.81
N LYS A 158 -22.80 -7.46 -8.81
CA LYS A 158 -21.86 -7.79 -7.73
C LYS A 158 -22.19 -9.07 -6.95
N ASP A 159 -23.45 -9.48 -6.94
CA ASP A 159 -23.90 -10.66 -6.18
C ASP A 159 -23.36 -11.98 -6.79
N TYR A 160 -22.96 -11.99 -8.06
CA TYR A 160 -22.24 -13.13 -8.69
C TYR A 160 -20.85 -13.35 -8.09
N PHE A 161 -20.29 -12.32 -7.46
CA PHE A 161 -18.98 -12.38 -6.84
C PHE A 161 -19.02 -12.89 -5.40
N LEU A 162 -20.19 -13.10 -4.80
CA LEU A 162 -20.31 -13.62 -3.43
C LEU A 162 -20.33 -15.15 -3.39
N GLU A 163 -19.78 -15.72 -2.32
CA GLU A 163 -19.95 -17.15 -2.03
C GLU A 163 -21.44 -17.43 -1.78
N GLY A 164 -22.07 -18.23 -2.66
CA GLY A 164 -23.52 -18.50 -2.61
C GLY A 164 -24.39 -17.55 -3.43
N GLY A 165 -23.81 -16.80 -4.38
CA GLY A 165 -24.55 -16.03 -5.39
C GLY A 165 -25.39 -16.89 -6.34
N PRO A 166 -25.85 -16.35 -7.48
CA PRO A 166 -26.52 -17.15 -8.51
C PRO A 166 -25.66 -18.35 -8.94
N ILE A 167 -26.29 -19.53 -9.05
CA ILE A 167 -25.62 -20.74 -9.54
C ILE A 167 -25.42 -20.58 -11.04
N LEU A 168 -24.17 -20.60 -11.47
CA LEU A 168 -23.81 -20.67 -12.88
C LEU A 168 -23.68 -22.14 -13.27
N ASP A 169 -24.20 -22.49 -14.45
CA ASP A 169 -23.96 -23.78 -15.09
C ASP A 169 -22.48 -23.85 -15.49
N ALA A 170 -21.63 -24.24 -14.55
CA ALA A 170 -20.22 -24.44 -14.78
C ALA A 170 -19.90 -25.94 -14.83
N PRO A 171 -19.16 -26.41 -15.85
CA PRO A 171 -18.74 -27.80 -15.92
C PRO A 171 -17.90 -28.17 -14.69
N PRO A 172 -18.04 -29.40 -14.13
CA PRO A 172 -17.33 -29.84 -12.93
C PRO A 172 -15.81 -29.67 -13.00
N GLU A 173 -15.23 -29.74 -14.21
CA GLU A 173 -13.79 -29.56 -14.43
C GLU A 173 -13.25 -28.17 -14.09
N TYR A 174 -14.10 -27.15 -13.95
CA TYR A 174 -13.66 -25.79 -13.63
C TYR A 174 -13.76 -25.42 -12.14
N GLY A 175 -14.21 -26.35 -11.28
CA GLY A 175 -14.36 -26.14 -9.84
C GLY A 175 -15.81 -25.99 -9.37
N GLY A 176 -16.01 -25.70 -8.09
CA GLY A 176 -17.32 -25.37 -7.52
C GLY A 176 -17.62 -23.87 -7.57
N GLN A 177 -18.85 -23.50 -7.21
CA GLN A 177 -19.30 -22.09 -7.15
C GLN A 177 -18.34 -21.16 -6.39
N LYS A 178 -17.72 -21.68 -5.33
CA LYS A 178 -16.78 -20.92 -4.52
C LYS A 178 -15.50 -20.57 -5.29
N GLU A 179 -14.86 -21.55 -5.92
CA GLU A 179 -13.68 -21.36 -6.75
C GLU A 179 -13.96 -20.36 -7.88
N PHE A 180 -15.19 -20.39 -8.43
CA PHE A 180 -15.63 -19.45 -9.45
C PHE A 180 -15.73 -18.01 -8.97
N SER A 181 -16.45 -17.76 -7.89
CA SER A 181 -16.57 -16.41 -7.35
C SER A 181 -15.21 -15.84 -6.97
N VAL A 182 -14.29 -16.68 -6.46
CA VAL A 182 -12.89 -16.27 -6.19
C VAL A 182 -12.17 -15.89 -7.47
N ARG A 183 -12.19 -16.73 -8.50
CA ARG A 183 -11.51 -16.45 -9.78
C ARG A 183 -12.05 -15.19 -10.43
N LEU A 184 -13.37 -15.03 -10.48
CA LEU A 184 -14.02 -13.86 -11.06
C LEU A 184 -13.66 -12.60 -10.28
N ARG A 185 -13.63 -12.65 -8.94
CA ARG A 185 -13.16 -11.52 -8.13
C ARG A 185 -11.71 -11.16 -8.41
N ASN A 186 -10.82 -12.13 -8.57
CA ASN A 186 -9.41 -11.86 -8.89
C ASN A 186 -9.28 -11.18 -10.25
N THR A 187 -9.96 -11.71 -11.29
CA THR A 187 -10.01 -11.07 -12.62
C THR A 187 -10.54 -9.63 -12.54
N VAL A 188 -11.56 -9.38 -11.72
CA VAL A 188 -12.07 -8.01 -11.52
C VAL A 188 -11.04 -7.13 -10.80
N VAL A 189 -10.35 -7.63 -9.78
CA VAL A 189 -9.28 -6.88 -9.10
C VAL A 189 -8.19 -6.45 -10.09
N ASP A 190 -7.75 -7.38 -10.94
CA ASP A 190 -6.72 -7.14 -11.97
C ASP A 190 -7.22 -6.11 -12.99
N LEU A 191 -8.47 -6.24 -13.45
CA LEU A 191 -9.14 -5.29 -14.34
C LEU A 191 -9.29 -3.88 -13.73
N LEU A 192 -9.57 -3.79 -12.43
CA LEU A 192 -9.77 -2.51 -11.75
C LEU A 192 -8.46 -1.72 -11.58
N ALA A 193 -7.32 -2.40 -11.47
CA ALA A 193 -6.04 -1.76 -11.21
C ALA A 193 -5.67 -0.70 -12.28
N PRO A 194 -5.73 -0.97 -13.61
CA PRO A 194 -5.50 0.05 -14.64
C PRO A 194 -6.44 1.26 -14.56
N PHE A 195 -7.73 1.02 -14.27
CA PHE A 195 -8.72 2.10 -14.15
C PHE A 195 -8.41 3.00 -12.96
N LEU A 196 -8.13 2.39 -11.83
CA LEU A 196 -7.84 3.05 -10.57
C LEU A 196 -6.47 3.74 -10.53
N PHE A 197 -5.46 3.20 -11.22
CA PHE A 197 -4.09 3.69 -11.18
C PHE A 197 -3.87 4.94 -12.05
N GLU A 198 -4.40 4.97 -13.28
CA GLU A 198 -3.99 5.98 -14.27
C GLU A 198 -5.14 6.50 -15.14
N LEU A 199 -6.08 5.64 -15.57
CA LEU A 199 -7.12 6.05 -16.51
C LEU A 199 -8.18 6.95 -15.86
N ALA A 200 -8.58 6.68 -14.62
CA ALA A 200 -9.54 7.52 -13.88
C ALA A 200 -8.96 8.88 -13.47
N HIS A 201 -7.64 8.97 -13.27
CA HIS A 201 -6.98 10.26 -13.01
C HIS A 201 -6.80 11.07 -14.29
N LYS A 202 -6.61 10.41 -15.43
CA LYS A 202 -6.39 11.07 -16.71
C LYS A 202 -7.66 11.62 -17.34
N GLN A 203 -8.83 11.21 -16.88
CA GLN A 203 -10.09 11.54 -17.53
C GLN A 203 -11.19 11.74 -16.50
N ASN A 204 -12.15 12.62 -16.78
CA ASN A 204 -13.33 12.78 -15.95
C ASN A 204 -14.31 11.63 -16.25
N TRP A 205 -14.44 10.63 -15.38
CA TRP A 205 -15.20 9.40 -15.61
C TRP A 205 -16.63 9.52 -15.07
N GLY A 206 -17.63 9.20 -15.89
CA GLY A 206 -19.04 9.21 -15.49
C GLY A 206 -19.48 8.01 -14.63
N ALA A 207 -18.56 7.14 -14.23
CA ALA A 207 -18.81 5.94 -13.43
C ALA A 207 -17.86 5.83 -12.21
N GLN A 208 -17.33 6.96 -11.72
CA GLN A 208 -16.36 6.98 -10.60
C GLN A 208 -16.92 6.38 -9.31
N ASP A 209 -18.17 6.69 -8.98
CA ASP A 209 -18.80 6.13 -7.79
C ASP A 209 -18.95 4.62 -7.91
N ASP A 210 -19.40 4.11 -9.06
CA ASP A 210 -19.49 2.67 -9.30
C ASP A 210 -18.11 2.01 -9.23
N LEU A 211 -17.06 2.69 -9.70
CA LEU A 211 -15.67 2.21 -9.64
C LEU A 211 -15.21 2.06 -8.18
N ARG A 212 -15.51 3.05 -7.33
CA ARG A 212 -15.22 2.96 -5.90
C ARG A 212 -16.05 1.89 -5.21
N ARG A 213 -17.33 1.77 -5.55
CA ARG A 213 -18.24 0.75 -4.98
C ARG A 213 -17.74 -0.66 -5.29
N ILE A 214 -17.41 -0.96 -6.54
CA ILE A 214 -16.90 -2.27 -6.92
C ILE A 214 -15.48 -2.51 -6.38
N GLY A 215 -14.61 -1.49 -6.36
CA GLY A 215 -13.29 -1.60 -5.74
C GLY A 215 -13.36 -1.91 -4.25
N LEU A 216 -14.23 -1.22 -3.51
CA LEU A 216 -14.48 -1.46 -2.09
C LEU A 216 -15.04 -2.87 -1.85
N PHE A 217 -15.99 -3.28 -2.68
CA PHE A 217 -16.54 -4.65 -2.65
C PHE A 217 -15.42 -5.69 -2.85
N CYS A 218 -14.61 -5.57 -3.90
CA CYS A 218 -13.53 -6.50 -4.17
C CYS A 218 -12.49 -6.52 -3.04
N TRP A 219 -12.10 -5.37 -2.49
CA TRP A 219 -11.16 -5.32 -1.38
C TRP A 219 -11.69 -6.02 -0.11
N LEU A 220 -13.00 -5.90 0.18
CA LEU A 220 -13.62 -6.54 1.35
C LEU A 220 -13.83 -8.04 1.18
N HIS A 221 -14.02 -8.52 -0.06
CA HIS A 221 -14.38 -9.92 -0.36
C HIS A 221 -13.25 -10.74 -0.99
N THR A 222 -12.10 -10.13 -1.29
CA THR A 222 -10.96 -10.80 -1.93
C THR A 222 -9.73 -10.73 -1.05
N GLU A 223 -9.15 -11.90 -0.78
CA GLU A 223 -7.82 -12.03 -0.18
C GLU A 223 -6.78 -12.06 -1.30
N GLY A 224 -5.64 -11.40 -1.09
CA GLY A 224 -4.53 -11.42 -2.05
C GLY A 224 -3.84 -10.07 -2.14
N ASN A 225 -2.63 -10.10 -2.71
CA ASN A 225 -1.77 -8.92 -2.76
C ASN A 225 -2.38 -7.81 -3.64
N GLU A 226 -2.96 -8.16 -4.78
CA GLU A 226 -3.56 -7.17 -5.69
C GLU A 226 -4.80 -6.50 -5.09
N ALA A 227 -5.58 -7.22 -4.26
CA ALA A 227 -6.73 -6.63 -3.59
C ALA A 227 -6.32 -5.61 -2.51
N ASP A 228 -5.20 -5.86 -1.83
CA ASP A 228 -4.68 -5.04 -0.74
C ASP A 228 -4.17 -3.65 -1.19
N ILE A 229 -3.89 -3.45 -2.48
CA ILE A 229 -3.54 -2.12 -3.01
C ILE A 229 -4.76 -1.29 -3.41
N LEU A 230 -5.95 -1.88 -3.52
CA LEU A 230 -7.16 -1.15 -3.93
C LEU A 230 -7.50 0.06 -3.04
N PRO A 231 -7.33 0.04 -1.71
CA PRO A 231 -7.59 1.22 -0.87
C PRO A 231 -6.78 2.45 -1.25
N THR A 232 -5.59 2.25 -1.85
CA THR A 232 -4.73 3.35 -2.32
C THR A 232 -5.38 4.17 -3.44
N HIS A 233 -6.42 3.62 -4.08
CA HIS A 233 -7.14 4.24 -5.18
C HIS A 233 -8.61 4.52 -4.87
N ILE A 234 -9.30 3.61 -4.18
CA ILE A 234 -10.72 3.79 -3.77
C ILE A 234 -10.88 5.11 -3.02
N PHE A 235 -9.98 5.38 -2.08
CA PHE A 235 -10.06 6.54 -1.20
C PHE A 235 -9.16 7.71 -1.63
N LYS A 236 -8.58 7.63 -2.82
CA LYS A 236 -7.78 8.73 -3.34
C LYS A 236 -8.69 9.80 -3.95
N PRO A 237 -8.50 11.09 -3.62
CA PRO A 237 -9.20 12.17 -4.29
C PRO A 237 -8.91 12.15 -5.78
N ILE A 238 -9.94 12.28 -6.60
CA ILE A 238 -9.76 12.41 -8.04
C ILE A 238 -9.53 13.89 -8.33
N LEU A 239 -8.29 14.24 -8.65
CA LEU A 239 -7.93 15.61 -9.04
C LEU A 239 -8.17 15.79 -10.54
N PRO A 240 -8.73 16.94 -10.98
CA PRO A 240 -8.79 17.27 -12.41
C PRO A 240 -7.38 17.28 -13.02
N LEU A 241 -7.29 16.96 -14.32
CA LEU A 241 -6.05 17.06 -15.08
C LEU A 241 -5.36 18.41 -14.84
N ASP A 242 -4.03 18.38 -14.71
CA ASP A 242 -3.17 19.55 -14.50
C ASP A 242 -3.29 20.25 -13.13
N THR A 243 -4.15 19.76 -12.24
CA THR A 243 -4.22 20.25 -10.87
C THR A 243 -3.08 19.64 -10.06
N LYS A 244 -2.01 20.41 -9.81
CA LYS A 244 -0.98 20.00 -8.85
C LYS A 244 -1.63 19.88 -7.47
N PRO A 245 -1.45 18.77 -6.75
CA PRO A 245 -1.91 18.66 -5.37
C PRO A 245 -1.23 19.76 -4.54
N ASP A 246 -1.98 20.77 -4.15
CA ASP A 246 -1.56 21.80 -3.20
C ASP A 246 -1.99 21.35 -1.79
N PRO A 247 -1.09 21.36 -0.79
CA PRO A 247 -1.43 21.17 0.62
C PRO A 247 -2.54 22.09 1.16
N SER A 248 -2.90 23.17 0.45
CA SER A 248 -4.03 24.05 0.76
C SER A 248 -5.39 23.53 0.26
N MET A 249 -5.43 22.48 -0.57
CA MET A 249 -6.68 21.89 -1.11
C MET A 249 -7.51 21.11 -0.08
N ILE A 250 -7.12 21.13 1.20
CA ILE A 250 -7.84 20.63 2.37
C ILE A 250 -9.03 21.55 2.70
N ASP A 251 -9.81 21.92 1.70
CA ASP A 251 -11.17 22.39 1.94
C ASP A 251 -12.05 21.14 2.06
N MET A 252 -12.32 20.75 3.30
CA MET A 252 -13.15 19.58 3.62
C MET A 252 -14.61 19.76 3.16
N GLU A 253 -15.06 20.99 2.91
CA GLU A 253 -16.45 21.28 2.54
C GLU A 253 -16.67 21.36 1.03
N ARG A 254 -15.67 21.79 0.24
CA ARG A 254 -15.85 22.05 -1.21
C ARG A 254 -14.72 21.56 -2.12
N GLY A 255 -13.68 20.92 -1.60
CA GLY A 255 -12.53 20.43 -2.37
C GLY A 255 -12.66 18.97 -2.85
N PRO A 256 -11.72 18.46 -3.66
CA PRO A 256 -11.67 17.06 -4.11
C PRO A 256 -11.65 16.03 -2.96
N LEU A 257 -11.23 16.46 -1.76
CA LEU A 257 -11.25 15.66 -0.54
C LEU A 257 -12.68 15.44 0.00
N SER A 258 -13.63 16.34 -0.30
CA SER A 258 -15.03 16.19 0.10
C SER A 258 -15.69 14.99 -0.58
N GLU A 259 -15.23 14.62 -1.78
CA GLU A 259 -15.72 13.48 -2.55
C GLU A 259 -15.43 12.14 -1.84
N VAL A 260 -14.21 11.98 -1.32
CA VAL A 260 -13.78 10.80 -0.57
C VAL A 260 -14.50 10.72 0.77
N ILE A 261 -14.67 11.85 1.45
CA ILE A 261 -15.45 11.92 2.69
C ILE A 261 -16.90 11.54 2.40
N ARG A 262 -17.53 12.14 1.37
CA ARG A 262 -18.89 11.83 0.93
C ARG A 262 -19.06 10.33 0.67
N PHE A 263 -18.21 9.74 -0.16
CA PHE A 263 -18.25 8.30 -0.44
C PHE A 263 -18.10 7.46 0.83
N THR A 264 -17.18 7.84 1.72
CA THR A 264 -16.97 7.13 3.00
C THR A 264 -18.21 7.20 3.90
N THR A 265 -18.73 8.40 4.13
CA THR A 265 -19.81 8.70 5.08
C THR A 265 -21.18 8.26 4.58
N GLU A 266 -21.46 8.44 3.29
CA GLU A 266 -22.78 8.24 2.69
C GLU A 266 -22.94 6.86 2.04
N GLU A 267 -21.85 6.18 1.65
CA GLU A 267 -21.93 4.93 0.89
C GLU A 267 -21.18 3.78 1.56
N ALA A 268 -19.88 3.93 1.81
CA ALA A 268 -19.04 2.84 2.32
C ALA A 268 -19.48 2.39 3.72
N VAL A 269 -19.57 3.33 4.68
CA VAL A 269 -19.96 3.01 6.06
C VAL A 269 -21.41 2.54 6.16
N PRO A 270 -22.41 3.16 5.50
CA PRO A 270 -23.77 2.64 5.52
C PRO A 270 -23.93 1.24 4.91
N THR A 271 -23.15 0.92 3.87
CA THR A 271 -23.26 -0.38 3.17
C THR A 271 -22.58 -1.52 3.94
N TYR A 272 -21.34 -1.32 4.41
CA TYR A 272 -20.52 -2.39 4.99
C TYR A 272 -20.29 -2.26 6.50
N GLY A 273 -20.61 -1.11 7.09
CA GLY A 273 -20.26 -0.78 8.47
C GLY A 273 -18.80 -0.36 8.62
N ALA A 274 -18.54 0.47 9.64
CA ALA A 274 -17.19 0.95 9.92
C ALA A 274 -16.25 -0.18 10.37
N GLU A 275 -16.72 -1.08 11.24
CA GLU A 275 -15.87 -2.10 11.84
C GLU A 275 -15.32 -3.13 10.84
N PRO A 276 -16.11 -3.70 9.90
CA PRO A 276 -15.58 -4.58 8.86
C PRO A 276 -14.51 -3.91 8.00
N ILE A 277 -14.74 -2.66 7.58
CA ILE A 277 -13.78 -1.87 6.79
C ILE A 277 -12.47 -1.69 7.57
N LEU A 278 -12.54 -1.27 8.83
CA LEU A 278 -11.34 -1.06 9.65
C LEU A 278 -10.59 -2.36 9.94
N ARG A 279 -11.31 -3.48 10.16
CA ARG A 279 -10.67 -4.79 10.35
C ARG A 279 -9.95 -5.26 9.10
N ARG A 280 -10.53 -5.06 7.90
CA ARG A 280 -9.85 -5.35 6.63
C ARG A 280 -8.62 -4.46 6.47
N LEU A 281 -8.73 -3.16 6.80
CA LEU A 281 -7.59 -2.24 6.77
C LEU A 281 -6.46 -2.65 7.72
N CYS A 282 -6.78 -3.16 8.92
CA CYS A 282 -5.79 -3.72 9.83
C CYS A 282 -5.00 -4.87 9.19
N GLN A 283 -5.65 -5.74 8.41
CA GLN A 283 -4.98 -6.84 7.71
C GLN A 283 -4.07 -6.30 6.61
N THR A 284 -4.60 -5.42 5.76
CA THR A 284 -3.84 -4.79 4.67
C THR A 284 -2.61 -4.02 5.21
N LEU A 285 -2.75 -3.20 6.27
CA LEU A 285 -1.62 -2.50 6.89
C LEU A 285 -0.56 -3.45 7.47
N ARG A 286 -0.92 -4.68 7.85
CA ARG A 286 0.02 -5.69 8.37
C ARG A 286 0.65 -6.57 7.28
N ALA A 287 0.21 -6.45 6.03
CA ALA A 287 0.78 -7.21 4.93
C ALA A 287 2.29 -6.92 4.78
N PRO A 288 3.16 -7.95 4.84
CA PRO A 288 4.61 -7.77 4.94
C PRO A 288 5.25 -7.17 3.68
N TRP A 289 4.60 -7.30 2.53
CA TRP A 289 5.09 -6.82 1.24
C TRP A 289 4.67 -5.37 0.92
N ILE A 290 3.83 -4.75 1.76
CA ILE A 290 3.42 -3.36 1.62
C ILE A 290 4.41 -2.47 2.37
N VAL A 291 5.42 -2.01 1.62
CA VAL A 291 6.48 -1.08 2.04
C VAL A 291 6.72 -0.04 0.93
N ASP A 292 7.53 0.97 1.24
CA ASP A 292 7.94 2.05 0.35
C ASP A 292 6.74 2.73 -0.33
N ALA A 293 6.82 2.97 -1.64
CA ALA A 293 5.77 3.65 -2.41
C ALA A 293 4.37 3.04 -2.22
N LYS A 294 4.26 1.72 -2.03
CA LYS A 294 2.97 1.05 -1.80
C LYS A 294 2.37 1.43 -0.45
N LEU A 295 3.18 1.45 0.61
CA LEU A 295 2.72 1.85 1.93
C LEU A 295 2.41 3.35 1.97
N VAL A 296 3.24 4.18 1.35
CA VAL A 296 2.98 5.62 1.20
C VAL A 296 1.62 5.86 0.53
N ALA A 297 1.37 5.22 -0.61
CA ALA A 297 0.11 5.35 -1.33
C ALA A 297 -1.09 4.85 -0.52
N LEU A 298 -0.92 3.74 0.21
CA LEU A 298 -1.97 3.20 1.08
C LEU A 298 -2.32 4.20 2.17
N MET A 299 -1.33 4.65 2.94
CA MET A 299 -1.53 5.58 4.04
C MET A 299 -2.11 6.90 3.55
N GLN A 300 -1.66 7.41 2.41
CA GLN A 300 -2.23 8.60 1.78
C GLN A 300 -3.72 8.41 1.48
N GLY A 301 -4.10 7.30 0.84
CA GLY A 301 -5.48 7.02 0.48
C GLY A 301 -6.39 6.89 1.70
N VAL A 302 -5.94 6.20 2.75
CA VAL A 302 -6.80 5.89 3.90
C VAL A 302 -6.78 6.94 5.01
N SER A 303 -5.84 7.90 5.02
CA SER A 303 -5.69 8.88 6.10
C SER A 303 -6.94 9.73 6.32
N LEU A 304 -7.65 10.12 5.25
CA LEU A 304 -8.85 10.92 5.37
C LEU A 304 -10.11 10.11 5.73
N PRO A 305 -10.42 8.98 5.06
CA PRO A 305 -11.58 8.15 5.40
C PRO A 305 -11.65 7.73 6.88
N ILE A 306 -10.51 7.40 7.49
CA ILE A 306 -10.49 6.93 8.88
C ILE A 306 -10.80 8.03 9.90
N LEU A 307 -10.77 9.29 9.47
CA LEU A 307 -11.14 10.45 10.30
C LEU A 307 -12.64 10.76 10.24
N ASP A 308 -13.41 10.06 9.39
CA ASP A 308 -14.89 10.08 9.44
C ASP A 308 -15.37 9.73 10.86
N ALA A 309 -16.40 10.44 11.35
CA ALA A 309 -16.84 10.32 12.73
C ALA A 309 -17.24 8.88 13.13
N LYS A 310 -17.82 8.10 12.21
CA LYS A 310 -18.23 6.71 12.48
C LYS A 310 -17.03 5.76 12.47
N MET A 311 -16.06 5.98 11.59
CA MET A 311 -14.80 5.23 11.55
C MET A 311 -13.93 5.52 12.79
N ASN A 312 -13.76 6.79 13.08
CA ASN A 312 -13.00 7.34 14.19
C ASN A 312 -13.41 6.70 15.53
N ALA A 313 -14.72 6.63 15.80
CA ALA A 313 -15.27 6.04 17.02
C ALA A 313 -14.92 4.55 17.22
N LYS A 314 -14.36 3.88 16.20
CA LYS A 314 -14.03 2.45 16.22
C LYS A 314 -12.53 2.16 16.09
N LEU A 315 -11.67 3.16 15.81
CA LEU A 315 -10.23 2.95 15.53
C LEU A 315 -9.50 2.17 16.63
N ALA A 316 -9.77 2.50 17.90
CA ALA A 316 -9.18 1.82 19.04
C ALA A 316 -9.70 0.37 19.15
N SER A 317 -11.02 0.18 19.12
CA SER A 317 -11.64 -1.13 19.30
C SER A 317 -11.27 -2.15 18.21
N THR A 318 -10.94 -1.69 17.00
CA THR A 318 -10.51 -2.57 15.89
C THR A 318 -9.01 -2.84 15.87
N GLY A 319 -8.24 -2.18 16.74
CA GLY A 319 -6.77 -2.29 16.78
C GLY A 319 -6.07 -1.61 15.60
N LEU A 320 -6.74 -0.69 14.90
CA LEU A 320 -6.18 -0.03 13.71
C LEU A 320 -4.97 0.84 14.05
N LEU A 321 -5.01 1.56 15.17
CA LEU A 321 -3.89 2.42 15.59
C LEU A 321 -2.60 1.62 15.81
N LEU A 322 -2.72 0.40 16.34
CA LEU A 322 -1.58 -0.50 16.50
C LEU A 322 -1.15 -1.09 15.15
N ALA A 323 -2.08 -1.51 14.28
CA ALA A 323 -1.74 -1.98 12.92
C ALA A 323 -1.00 -0.90 12.10
N TRP A 324 -1.41 0.36 12.26
CA TRP A 324 -0.77 1.52 11.66
C TRP A 324 0.65 1.70 12.19
N ARG A 325 0.83 1.59 13.52
CA ARG A 325 2.15 1.62 14.15
C ARG A 325 3.04 0.48 13.65
N ASP A 326 2.52 -0.74 13.57
CA ASP A 326 3.23 -1.92 13.06
C ASP A 326 3.71 -1.68 11.61
N ALA A 327 2.89 -1.04 10.79
CA ALA A 327 3.25 -0.67 9.41
C ALA A 327 4.39 0.35 9.36
N VAL A 328 4.38 1.36 10.23
CA VAL A 328 5.50 2.30 10.36
C VAL A 328 6.77 1.58 10.77
N ASP A 329 6.74 0.72 11.80
CA ASP A 329 7.95 0.00 12.21
C ASP A 329 8.45 -0.98 11.15
N ARG A 330 7.55 -1.60 10.39
CA ARG A 330 7.91 -2.40 9.21
C ARG A 330 8.63 -1.55 8.16
N GLN A 331 8.12 -0.36 7.84
CA GLN A 331 8.75 0.55 6.88
C GLN A 331 10.19 0.89 7.26
N PHE A 332 10.45 1.18 8.53
CA PHE A 332 11.81 1.50 8.99
C PHE A 332 12.76 0.29 9.01
N ARG A 333 12.22 -0.92 9.14
CA ARG A 333 13.01 -2.15 9.15
C ARG A 333 13.31 -2.67 7.75
N ASP A 334 12.30 -2.67 6.89
CA ASP A 334 12.31 -3.40 5.62
C ASP A 334 12.29 -2.45 4.38
N GLY A 335 11.98 -1.16 4.57
CA GLY A 335 11.91 -0.17 3.50
C GLY A 335 13.29 0.24 2.96
N THR A 336 13.31 0.74 1.73
CA THR A 336 14.55 0.95 0.96
C THR A 336 14.99 2.41 0.85
N ASP A 337 14.07 3.37 1.03
CA ASP A 337 14.35 4.79 0.82
C ASP A 337 13.88 5.71 1.95
N VAL A 338 14.66 6.77 2.18
CA VAL A 338 14.45 7.75 3.26
C VAL A 338 13.20 8.61 3.01
N THR A 339 12.85 8.85 1.75
CA THR A 339 11.70 9.67 1.36
C THR A 339 10.40 8.96 1.75
N SER A 340 10.27 7.68 1.44
CA SER A 340 9.14 6.84 1.87
C SER A 340 9.05 6.76 3.39
N ASN A 341 10.18 6.60 4.08
CA ASN A 341 10.21 6.60 5.55
C ASN A 341 9.65 7.92 6.13
N TRP A 342 10.02 9.05 5.54
CA TRP A 342 9.51 10.36 5.92
C TRP A 342 8.01 10.47 5.63
N GLN A 343 7.57 10.12 4.43
CA GLN A 343 6.16 10.23 4.03
C GLN A 343 5.24 9.36 4.90
N VAL A 344 5.68 8.15 5.25
CA VAL A 344 4.98 7.26 6.19
C VAL A 344 4.85 7.90 7.57
N LEU A 345 5.89 8.55 8.08
CA LEU A 345 5.80 9.32 9.33
C LEU A 345 4.91 10.54 9.21
N ASP A 346 5.01 11.30 8.11
CA ASP A 346 4.21 12.49 7.84
C ASP A 346 2.71 12.15 7.92
N TYR A 347 2.24 11.15 7.16
CA TYR A 347 0.84 10.71 7.23
C TYR A 347 0.43 10.20 8.62
N THR A 348 1.33 9.48 9.31
CA THR A 348 1.08 9.03 10.68
C THR A 348 0.87 10.19 11.63
N LEU A 349 1.74 11.20 11.58
CA LEU A 349 1.69 12.37 12.42
C LEU A 349 0.47 13.26 12.11
N GLN A 350 0.10 13.35 10.84
CA GLN A 350 -1.16 13.96 10.37
C GLN A 350 -2.36 13.36 11.08
N VAL A 351 -2.59 12.05 10.90
CA VAL A 351 -3.70 11.32 11.51
C VAL A 351 -3.65 11.36 13.03
N PHE A 352 -2.51 11.07 13.64
CA PHE A 352 -2.40 10.95 15.11
C PHE A 352 -2.58 12.29 15.82
N SER A 353 -2.17 13.40 15.19
CA SER A 353 -2.43 14.74 15.73
C SER A 353 -3.91 15.10 15.67
N VAL A 354 -4.61 14.77 14.58
CA VAL A 354 -6.08 14.97 14.48
C VAL A 354 -6.78 14.13 15.55
N ILE A 355 -6.43 12.85 15.68
CA ILE A 355 -6.98 11.98 16.73
C ILE A 355 -6.71 12.56 18.13
N THR A 356 -5.55 13.16 18.35
CA THR A 356 -5.20 13.75 19.65
C THR A 356 -6.00 15.00 19.99
N ILE A 357 -6.45 15.75 18.97
CA ILE A 357 -7.18 17.01 19.14
C ILE A 357 -8.69 16.75 19.18
N ASP A 358 -9.20 15.90 18.29
CA ASP A 358 -10.64 15.82 17.99
C ASP A 358 -11.33 14.58 18.59
N VAL A 359 -10.57 13.61 19.11
CA VAL A 359 -11.12 12.35 19.65
C VAL A 359 -11.06 12.35 21.18
N PRO A 360 -12.10 11.86 21.88
CA PRO A 360 -12.05 11.67 23.32
C PRO A 360 -10.79 10.92 23.75
N ILE A 361 -10.15 11.39 24.83
CA ILE A 361 -8.86 10.85 25.29
C ILE A 361 -8.89 9.33 25.48
N ALA A 362 -10.01 8.77 25.94
CA ALA A 362 -10.16 7.33 26.16
C ALA A 362 -10.03 6.51 24.87
N ASP A 363 -10.55 7.03 23.76
CA ASP A 363 -10.66 6.33 22.47
C ASP A 363 -9.56 6.73 21.48
N GLY A 364 -8.92 7.89 21.69
CA GLY A 364 -7.83 8.41 20.86
C GLY A 364 -6.48 8.37 21.58
N SER A 365 -6.09 9.50 22.18
CA SER A 365 -4.73 9.71 22.71
C SER A 365 -4.28 8.67 23.73
N ALA A 366 -5.18 8.05 24.50
CA ALA A 366 -4.80 7.01 25.46
C ALA A 366 -4.16 5.81 24.75
N HIS A 367 -4.70 5.38 23.61
CA HIS A 367 -4.14 4.29 22.81
C HIS A 367 -2.85 4.71 22.11
N LEU A 368 -2.81 5.92 21.53
CA LEU A 368 -1.60 6.45 20.88
C LEU A 368 -0.41 6.49 21.84
N VAL A 369 -0.64 6.86 23.10
CA VAL A 369 0.39 6.86 24.13
C VAL A 369 0.69 5.44 24.59
N ARG A 370 -0.30 4.62 24.96
CA ARG A 370 -0.03 3.33 25.61
C ARG A 370 0.51 2.27 24.66
N GLU A 371 0.03 2.26 23.42
CA GLU A 371 0.26 1.17 22.47
C GLU A 371 1.15 1.62 21.31
N CYS A 372 0.95 2.83 20.78
CA CYS A 372 1.66 3.27 19.57
C CYS A 372 3.01 3.97 19.85
N GLY A 373 3.32 4.27 21.12
CA GLY A 373 4.57 4.95 21.49
C GLY A 373 4.72 6.33 20.83
N VAL A 374 3.64 7.13 20.78
CA VAL A 374 3.59 8.31 19.90
C VAL A 374 4.69 9.34 20.11
N VAL A 375 5.22 9.50 21.32
CA VAL A 375 6.37 10.39 21.57
C VAL A 375 7.61 9.94 20.80
N GLU A 376 7.82 8.63 20.67
CA GLU A 376 8.91 8.06 19.89
C GLU A 376 8.72 8.33 18.40
N LEU A 377 7.48 8.28 17.86
CA LEU A 377 7.20 8.66 16.47
C LEU A 377 7.54 10.12 16.20
N VAL A 378 7.09 11.04 17.07
CA VAL A 378 7.42 12.47 16.92
C VAL A 378 8.93 12.69 17.02
N SER A 379 9.59 12.04 17.97
CA SER A 379 11.05 12.04 18.14
C SER A 379 11.78 11.54 16.88
N ARG A 380 11.28 10.46 16.26
CA ARG A 380 11.84 9.90 15.02
C ARG A 380 11.71 10.88 13.86
N ALA A 381 10.52 11.47 13.67
CA ALA A 381 10.27 12.46 12.61
C ALA A 381 11.17 13.71 12.76
N VAL A 382 11.30 14.22 13.98
CA VAL A 382 12.17 15.37 14.31
C VAL A 382 13.63 15.06 14.01
N ARG A 383 14.09 13.83 14.31
CA ARG A 383 15.46 13.39 14.01
C ARG A 383 15.70 13.16 12.51
N MET A 384 14.68 12.83 11.74
CA MET A 384 14.83 12.66 10.28
C MET A 384 14.91 13.99 9.54
N TYR A 385 14.30 15.06 10.06
CA TYR A 385 14.22 16.36 9.39
C TYR A 385 15.55 16.88 8.79
N PRO A 386 16.70 16.82 9.50
CA PRO A 386 17.97 17.29 8.94
C PRO A 386 18.44 16.52 7.70
N GLU A 387 18.08 15.24 7.61
CA GLU A 387 18.48 14.27 6.57
C GLU A 387 17.65 14.41 5.28
N LEU A 388 16.54 15.15 5.32
CA LEU A 388 15.64 15.33 4.17
C LEU A 388 16.23 16.24 3.08
N GLY A 389 15.76 16.02 1.85
CA GLY A 389 16.00 16.89 0.72
C GLY A 389 15.38 18.27 0.89
N ALA A 390 15.81 19.22 0.05
CA ALA A 390 15.33 20.60 0.11
C ALA A 390 13.83 20.72 -0.20
N SER A 391 13.30 19.84 -1.07
CA SER A 391 11.89 19.79 -1.47
C SER A 391 10.96 19.43 -0.31
N GLU A 392 11.39 18.54 0.59
CA GLU A 392 10.55 18.01 1.66
C GLU A 392 10.64 18.84 2.95
N LYS A 393 11.72 19.60 3.16
CA LYS A 393 11.97 20.33 4.41
C LYS A 393 10.87 21.33 4.77
N GLY A 394 10.23 21.97 3.79
CA GLY A 394 9.15 22.93 4.05
C GLY A 394 7.94 22.30 4.73
N SER A 395 7.39 21.24 4.13
CA SER A 395 6.25 20.50 4.69
C SER A 395 6.65 19.77 5.97
N ALA A 396 7.84 19.18 6.00
CA ALA A 396 8.32 18.43 7.16
C ALA A 396 8.47 19.27 8.42
N LEU A 397 9.00 20.49 8.29
CA LEU A 397 9.10 21.41 9.41
C LEU A 397 7.71 21.77 9.97
N LYS A 398 6.76 22.08 9.09
CA LYS A 398 5.38 22.42 9.48
C LYS A 398 4.73 21.26 10.23
N GLU A 399 4.88 20.05 9.72
CA GLU A 399 4.28 18.86 10.30
C GLU A 399 4.87 18.52 11.68
N CYS A 400 6.20 18.47 11.79
CA CYS A 400 6.86 18.24 13.07
C CYS A 400 6.44 19.27 14.13
N LEU A 401 6.38 20.56 13.79
CA LEU A 401 5.94 21.61 14.72
C LEU A 401 4.46 21.45 15.12
N ARG A 402 3.59 21.08 14.18
CA ARG A 402 2.17 20.82 14.45
C ARG A 402 2.00 19.67 15.44
N SER A 403 2.70 18.57 15.21
CA SER A 403 2.71 17.40 16.09
C SER A 403 3.26 17.71 17.48
N ILE A 404 4.40 18.41 17.58
CA ILE A 404 4.95 18.87 18.88
C ILE A 404 3.93 19.74 19.62
N SER A 405 3.29 20.68 18.93
CA SER A 405 2.29 21.57 19.52
C SER A 405 1.07 20.80 20.04
N ALA A 406 0.55 19.83 19.28
CA ALA A 406 -0.55 18.97 19.69
C ALA A 406 -0.22 18.21 20.99
N TYR A 407 0.95 17.56 21.06
CA TYR A 407 1.35 16.81 22.24
C TYR A 407 1.80 17.69 23.42
N LYS A 408 2.26 18.92 23.17
CA LYS A 408 2.48 19.93 24.23
C LYS A 408 1.16 20.33 24.90
N LYS A 409 0.09 20.54 24.13
CA LYS A 409 -1.27 20.78 24.67
C LYS A 409 -1.77 19.57 25.45
N PHE A 410 -1.59 18.37 24.91
CA PHE A 410 -1.92 17.12 25.60
C PHE A 410 -1.16 16.99 26.93
N ALA A 411 0.13 17.32 26.95
CA ALA A 411 0.95 17.30 28.17
C ALA A 411 0.41 18.26 29.24
N ALA A 412 0.01 19.48 28.86
CA ALA A 412 -0.61 20.44 29.76
C ALA A 412 -1.91 19.88 30.36
N ALA A 413 -2.77 19.25 29.52
CA ALA A 413 -3.98 18.58 29.99
C ALA A 413 -3.69 17.41 30.95
N MET A 414 -2.66 16.62 30.68
CA MET A 414 -2.25 15.51 31.56
C MET A 414 -1.68 16.00 32.89
N ASN A 415 -1.01 17.16 32.93
CA ASN A 415 -0.45 17.71 34.15
C ASN A 415 -1.51 18.16 35.16
N MET A 416 -2.72 18.49 34.69
CA MET A 416 -3.88 18.77 35.55
C MET A 416 -4.45 17.50 36.21
N ARG A 417 -4.08 16.30 35.74
CA ARG A 417 -4.54 15.03 36.31
C ARG A 417 -3.66 14.57 37.46
N SER A 418 -4.23 13.76 38.37
CA SER A 418 -3.50 13.16 39.50
C SER A 418 -2.21 12.48 39.06
N GLY A 419 -1.14 12.62 39.84
CA GLY A 419 0.13 11.92 39.62
C GLY A 419 0.02 10.39 39.67
N LYS A 420 -1.09 9.85 40.19
CA LYS A 420 -1.39 8.41 40.16
C LYS A 420 -1.94 7.93 38.81
N ASN A 421 -2.31 8.83 37.91
CA ASN A 421 -2.89 8.48 36.61
C ASN A 421 -1.87 7.71 35.74
N THR A 422 -2.26 6.52 35.28
CA THR A 422 -1.38 5.62 34.50
C THR A 422 -0.99 6.22 33.15
N LEU A 423 -1.93 6.87 32.44
CA LEU A 423 -1.67 7.49 31.15
C LEU A 423 -0.63 8.61 31.26
N ARG A 424 -0.76 9.48 32.28
CA ARG A 424 0.24 10.51 32.58
C ARG A 424 1.63 9.91 32.83
N LYS A 425 1.70 8.82 33.62
CA LYS A 425 2.97 8.14 33.91
C LYS A 425 3.60 7.55 32.65
N THR A 426 2.83 6.84 31.83
CA THR A 426 3.31 6.26 30.57
C THR A 426 3.80 7.34 29.62
N PHE A 427 3.04 8.42 29.44
CA PHE A 427 3.44 9.55 28.60
C PHE A 427 4.74 10.19 29.08
N LYS A 428 4.84 10.49 30.38
CA LYS A 428 6.06 11.06 30.97
C LYS A 428 7.26 10.12 30.83
N GLN A 429 7.05 8.80 30.99
CA GLN A 429 8.11 7.81 30.80
C GLN A 429 8.63 7.79 29.36
N GLN A 430 7.77 7.92 28.36
CA GLN A 430 8.21 8.03 26.97
C GLN A 430 8.99 9.32 26.72
N MET A 431 8.50 10.45 27.25
CA MET A 431 9.22 11.73 27.17
C MET A 431 10.62 11.64 27.78
N HIS A 432 10.79 10.97 28.93
CA HIS A 432 12.11 10.71 29.53
C HIS A 432 13.05 9.91 28.62
N ARG A 433 12.52 8.99 27.79
CA ARG A 433 13.35 8.16 26.90
C ARG A 433 13.80 8.94 25.67
N GLU A 434 12.91 9.76 25.13
CA GLU A 434 13.10 10.38 23.81
C GLU A 434 13.61 11.81 23.86
N TRP A 435 13.32 12.56 24.92
CA TRP A 435 13.50 14.01 24.91
C TRP A 435 14.98 14.43 24.81
N TYR A 436 15.83 13.97 25.73
CA TYR A 436 17.24 14.37 25.76
C TYR A 436 18.06 13.83 24.57
N PRO A 437 17.93 12.55 24.15
CA PRO A 437 18.63 12.06 22.96
C PRO A 437 18.30 12.87 21.70
N THR A 438 17.03 13.23 21.52
CA THR A 438 16.61 14.05 20.37
C THR A 438 17.08 15.48 20.48
N LEU A 439 17.08 16.08 21.67
CA LEU A 439 17.66 17.41 21.92
C LEU A 439 19.17 17.44 21.59
N GLN A 440 19.91 16.42 22.02
CA GLN A 440 21.33 16.27 21.72
C GLN A 440 21.58 16.12 20.21
N TYR A 441 20.79 15.30 19.52
CA TYR A 441 20.87 15.12 18.07
C TYR A 441 20.62 16.44 17.32
N LEU A 442 19.55 17.18 17.65
CA LEU A 442 19.26 18.45 16.99
C LEU A 442 20.39 19.46 17.16
N ARG A 443 21.01 19.53 18.35
CA ARG A 443 22.16 20.41 18.61
C ARG A 443 23.38 20.05 17.78
N SER A 444 23.63 18.75 17.54
CA SER A 444 24.74 18.35 16.66
C SER A 444 24.52 18.75 15.20
N GLN A 445 23.26 18.91 14.78
CA GLN A 445 22.88 19.32 13.42
C GLN A 445 22.62 20.83 13.26
N SER A 446 22.56 21.60 14.36
CA SER A 446 22.02 22.97 14.37
C SER A 446 22.88 24.01 13.66
N ARG A 447 24.15 23.75 13.34
CA ARG A 447 25.10 24.78 12.91
C ARG A 447 24.81 25.42 11.53
N SER A 448 23.82 24.92 10.77
CA SER A 448 23.58 25.38 9.39
C SER A 448 22.11 25.37 8.91
N ASN A 449 21.11 25.19 9.79
CA ASN A 449 19.71 25.01 9.34
C ASN A 449 18.68 25.66 10.29
N ILE A 450 18.05 26.76 9.81
CA ILE A 450 17.00 27.53 10.51
C ILE A 450 15.83 26.63 10.95
N GLY A 451 15.46 25.63 10.16
CA GLY A 451 14.39 24.71 10.54
C GLY A 451 14.78 23.80 11.71
N THR A 452 16.04 23.36 11.76
CA THR A 452 16.57 22.59 12.90
C THR A 452 16.55 23.42 14.17
N GLU A 453 16.89 24.72 14.11
CA GLU A 453 16.80 25.63 15.25
C GLU A 453 15.36 25.78 15.75
N LYS A 454 14.39 25.93 14.83
CA LYS A 454 12.96 25.98 15.20
C LYS A 454 12.50 24.70 15.87
N LEU A 455 12.88 23.54 15.35
CA LEU A 455 12.57 22.25 15.97
C LEU A 455 13.25 22.09 17.33
N LEU A 456 14.50 22.55 17.47
CA LEU A 456 15.23 22.53 18.73
C LEU A 456 14.49 23.32 19.81
N LEU A 457 14.08 24.55 19.50
CA LEU A 457 13.30 25.39 20.42
C LEU A 457 11.97 24.75 20.79
N ALA A 458 11.22 24.24 19.79
CA ALA A 458 9.92 23.61 20.02
C ALA A 458 10.03 22.32 20.86
N TRP A 459 11.07 21.51 20.62
CA TRP A 459 11.31 20.26 21.34
C TRP A 459 11.78 20.50 22.78
N ASP A 460 12.63 21.50 23.00
CA ASP A 460 13.03 21.94 24.34
C ASP A 460 11.82 22.41 25.16
N ASP A 461 11.02 23.30 24.56
CA ASP A 461 9.75 23.79 25.12
C ASP A 461 8.78 22.66 25.49
N PHE A 462 8.73 21.61 24.67
CA PHE A 462 7.86 20.46 24.91
C PHE A 462 8.30 19.67 26.14
N GLY A 463 9.61 19.42 26.32
CA GLY A 463 10.13 18.79 27.54
C GLY A 463 9.87 19.61 28.81
N LYS A 464 10.06 20.94 28.72
CA LYS A 464 9.74 21.86 29.81
C LYS A 464 8.26 21.80 30.19
N ALA A 465 7.35 21.75 29.22
CA ALA A 465 5.92 21.61 29.46
C ALA A 465 5.54 20.28 30.16
N VAL A 466 6.35 19.23 30.00
CA VAL A 466 6.20 17.94 30.71
C VAL A 466 6.84 17.97 32.11
N GLY A 467 7.60 19.02 32.42
CA GLY A 467 8.33 19.19 33.68
C GLY A 467 9.62 18.37 33.72
N LEU A 468 10.35 18.31 32.60
CA LEU A 468 11.70 17.75 32.53
C LEU A 468 12.75 18.86 32.75
N SER A 469 13.84 18.51 33.43
CA SER A 469 15.04 19.36 33.57
C SER A 469 16.16 18.77 32.71
N GLU A 470 16.81 19.62 31.93
CA GLU A 470 17.90 19.19 31.04
C GLU A 470 19.04 18.56 31.83
N GLU A 471 19.43 19.14 32.96
CA GLU A 471 20.51 18.66 33.81
C GLU A 471 20.22 17.25 34.34
N GLN A 472 18.98 17.00 34.77
CA GLN A 472 18.55 15.70 35.28
C GLN A 472 18.51 14.65 34.17
N GLU A 473 17.93 14.98 33.02
CA GLU A 473 17.82 14.04 31.90
C GLU A 473 19.21 13.74 31.28
N LYS A 474 20.08 14.74 31.18
CA LYS A 474 21.49 14.55 30.77
C LYS A 474 22.23 13.60 31.70
N ALA A 475 22.10 13.82 33.01
CA ALA A 475 22.75 12.96 34.01
C ALA A 475 22.20 11.52 33.96
N LYS A 476 20.89 11.36 33.78
CA LYS A 476 20.24 10.05 33.64
C LYS A 476 20.70 9.35 32.36
N HIS A 477 20.67 10.03 31.22
CA HIS A 477 21.14 9.49 29.95
C HIS A 477 22.61 9.06 30.02
N ALA A 478 23.48 9.87 30.64
CA ALA A 478 24.89 9.51 30.86
C ALA A 478 25.04 8.26 31.75
N ARG A 479 24.22 8.12 32.81
CA ARG A 479 24.21 6.92 33.66
C ARG A 479 23.75 5.68 32.90
N GLU A 480 22.69 5.81 32.09
CA GLU A 480 22.17 4.72 31.26
C GLU A 480 23.17 4.31 30.17
N ALA A 481 23.79 5.28 29.49
CA ALA A 481 24.85 5.03 28.52
C ALA A 481 26.05 4.32 29.16
N LYS A 482 26.48 4.76 30.36
CA LYS A 482 27.55 4.09 31.13
C LYS A 482 27.17 2.66 31.51
N LYS A 483 25.92 2.44 31.95
CA LYS A 483 25.41 1.10 32.28
C LYS A 483 25.39 0.20 31.04
N ALA A 484 24.88 0.69 29.91
CA ALA A 484 24.82 -0.05 28.66
C ALA A 484 26.24 -0.35 28.10
N ALA A 485 27.17 0.58 28.25
CA ALA A 485 28.58 0.36 27.88
C ALA A 485 29.24 -0.68 28.79
N ALA A 486 28.97 -0.64 30.11
CA ALA A 486 29.44 -1.65 31.05
C ALA A 486 28.84 -3.04 30.73
N GLU A 487 27.56 -3.12 30.34
CA GLU A 487 26.92 -4.38 29.97
C GLU A 487 27.46 -4.94 28.64
N ARG A 488 27.63 -4.08 27.61
CA ARG A 488 28.30 -4.46 26.36
C ARG A 488 29.75 -4.88 26.57
N ALA A 489 30.41 -4.36 27.60
CA ALA A 489 31.77 -4.77 27.96
C ALA A 489 31.87 -6.24 28.41
N HIS A 490 30.77 -6.95 28.64
CA HIS A 490 30.73 -8.39 28.91
C HIS A 490 30.45 -9.25 27.69
N HIS A 491 30.11 -8.69 26.52
CA HIS A 491 29.69 -9.48 25.37
C HIS A 491 30.69 -9.35 24.21
N CYS A 492 30.88 -10.44 23.46
CA CYS A 492 31.67 -10.47 22.24
C CYS A 492 30.86 -9.89 21.09
N ALA A 493 31.43 -8.98 20.29
CA ALA A 493 30.74 -8.35 19.17
C ALA A 493 30.49 -9.31 17.98
N TRP A 494 31.25 -10.40 17.88
CA TRP A 494 31.08 -11.38 16.81
C TRP A 494 29.81 -12.23 17.04
N LYS A 495 28.83 -12.11 16.15
CA LYS A 495 27.48 -12.70 16.29
C LYS A 495 27.47 -14.22 16.48
N GLU A 496 28.42 -14.95 15.90
CA GLU A 496 28.52 -16.41 16.02
C GLU A 496 29.30 -16.88 17.26
N CYS A 497 29.79 -15.94 18.09
CA CYS A 497 30.44 -16.29 19.35
C CYS A 497 29.39 -16.58 20.42
N ARG A 498 29.54 -17.67 21.19
CA ARG A 498 28.68 -17.93 22.36
C ARG A 498 28.56 -16.75 23.32
N PHE A 499 29.63 -15.97 23.46
CA PHE A 499 29.67 -14.80 24.33
C PHE A 499 29.04 -13.54 23.72
N ASN A 500 28.45 -13.62 22.53
CA ASN A 500 27.62 -12.54 21.99
C ASN A 500 26.31 -12.41 22.76
N GLU A 501 25.73 -13.55 23.13
CA GLU A 501 24.49 -13.65 23.90
C GLU A 501 24.77 -13.94 25.39
N GLU A 502 25.80 -14.72 25.68
CA GLU A 502 26.21 -15.03 27.07
C GLU A 502 27.20 -14.01 27.62
N LYS A 503 27.06 -13.66 28.90
CA LYS A 503 28.03 -12.81 29.60
C LYS A 503 29.38 -13.52 29.69
N HIS A 504 30.41 -12.90 29.14
CA HIS A 504 31.79 -13.34 29.34
C HIS A 504 32.15 -13.23 30.83
N PRO A 505 32.71 -14.29 31.44
CA PRO A 505 33.01 -14.33 32.87
C PRO A 505 34.06 -13.30 33.31
N MET A 506 34.85 -12.77 32.35
CA MET A 506 35.82 -11.71 32.59
C MET A 506 35.64 -10.55 31.58
N PRO A 507 34.98 -9.42 31.93
CA PRO A 507 34.78 -8.29 31.03
C PRO A 507 36.06 -7.51 30.70
N THR A 508 37.02 -7.47 31.63
CA THR A 508 38.30 -6.75 31.49
C THR A 508 39.25 -7.39 30.48
N THR A 509 38.98 -8.63 30.03
CA THR A 509 39.80 -9.34 29.05
C THR A 509 39.27 -9.21 27.63
N LEU A 510 38.07 -8.67 27.45
CA LEU A 510 37.50 -8.44 26.12
C LEU A 510 38.27 -7.32 25.42
N ARG A 511 38.90 -7.67 24.29
CA ARG A 511 39.78 -6.78 23.54
C ARG A 511 38.95 -5.82 22.70
N ALA A 512 39.10 -4.52 22.93
CA ALA A 512 38.48 -3.50 22.08
C ALA A 512 39.10 -3.51 20.68
N CYS A 513 38.27 -3.26 19.67
CA CYS A 513 38.73 -3.06 18.30
C CYS A 513 39.65 -1.82 18.27
N SER A 514 40.88 -1.98 17.81
CA SER A 514 41.84 -0.87 17.72
C SER A 514 41.44 0.21 16.70
N GLY A 515 40.48 -0.07 15.82
CA GLY A 515 39.97 0.90 14.84
C GLY A 515 38.86 1.79 15.41
N CYS A 516 37.78 1.19 15.92
CA CYS A 516 36.60 1.92 16.36
C CYS A 516 36.47 2.08 17.88
N GLY A 517 37.23 1.35 18.72
CA GLY A 517 37.11 1.39 20.18
C GLY A 517 35.82 0.76 20.76
N VAL A 518 34.75 0.69 19.97
CA VAL A 518 33.40 0.28 20.40
C VAL A 518 33.25 -1.25 20.46
N ALA A 519 33.59 -1.97 19.39
CA ALA A 519 33.42 -3.42 19.34
C ALA A 519 34.43 -4.11 20.25
N ARG A 520 34.01 -5.15 20.99
CA ARG A 520 34.89 -5.93 21.88
C ARG A 520 34.86 -7.41 21.56
N TYR A 521 36.00 -8.09 21.66
CA TYR A 521 36.15 -9.49 21.25
C TYR A 521 36.83 -10.33 22.33
N CYS A 522 36.33 -11.55 22.56
CA CYS A 522 36.93 -12.45 23.56
C CYS A 522 38.28 -13.00 23.06
N SER A 523 38.52 -13.00 21.75
CA SER A 523 39.77 -13.45 21.14
C SER A 523 40.10 -12.68 19.86
N ARG A 524 41.38 -12.74 19.45
CA ARG A 524 41.83 -12.23 18.13
C ARG A 524 41.15 -12.98 16.97
N GLU A 525 40.77 -14.22 17.18
CA GLU A 525 40.07 -15.01 16.17
C GLU A 525 38.65 -14.49 15.93
N CYS A 526 37.89 -14.21 16.99
CA CYS A 526 36.56 -13.61 16.88
C CYS A 526 36.63 -12.25 16.17
N GLN A 527 37.62 -11.42 16.50
CA GLN A 527 37.85 -10.16 15.79
C GLN A 527 38.13 -10.37 14.30
N ARG A 528 39.00 -11.32 13.92
CA ARG A 528 39.32 -11.60 12.51
C ARG A 528 38.11 -12.13 11.74
N LYS A 529 37.29 -12.99 12.36
CA LYS A 529 36.07 -13.52 11.75
C LYS A 529 35.05 -12.41 11.54
N ASP A 530 34.76 -11.64 12.58
CA ASP A 530 33.84 -10.50 12.52
C ASP A 530 34.26 -9.43 11.52
N TRP A 531 35.58 -9.17 11.44
CA TRP A 531 36.16 -8.26 10.44
C TRP A 531 35.85 -8.68 9.01
N LYS A 532 35.88 -9.99 8.72
CA LYS A 532 35.58 -10.54 7.38
C LYS A 532 34.08 -10.58 7.11
N THR A 533 33.26 -10.82 8.12
CA THR A 533 31.80 -11.00 7.95
C THR A 533 31.01 -9.69 7.91
N GLY A 534 31.59 -8.56 8.34
CA GLY A 534 30.92 -7.26 8.17
C GLY A 534 31.56 -6.09 8.90
N HIS A 535 32.25 -6.33 10.03
CA HIS A 535 32.72 -5.24 10.89
C HIS A 535 33.71 -4.29 10.21
N LYS A 536 34.41 -4.71 9.14
CA LYS A 536 35.27 -3.81 8.35
C LYS A 536 34.51 -2.58 7.84
N ILE A 537 33.25 -2.75 7.43
CA ILE A 537 32.40 -1.66 6.92
C ILE A 537 31.92 -0.80 8.09
N ASP A 538 31.45 -1.43 9.16
CA ASP A 538 30.90 -0.75 10.34
C ASP A 538 31.97 0.00 11.15
N CYS A 539 33.20 -0.50 11.19
CA CYS A 539 34.30 0.07 11.96
C CYS A 539 34.59 1.52 11.57
N ARG A 540 34.51 1.84 10.26
CA ARG A 540 34.67 3.23 9.78
C ARG A 540 33.54 4.13 10.30
N ARG A 541 32.29 3.69 10.16
CA ARG A 541 31.11 4.44 10.63
C ARG A 541 31.16 4.69 12.14
N LEU A 542 31.55 3.68 12.92
CA LEU A 542 31.63 3.77 14.38
C LEU A 542 32.76 4.70 14.84
N ARG A 543 33.91 4.70 14.14
CA ARG A 543 35.03 5.60 14.44
C ARG A 543 34.66 7.07 14.23
N GLU A 544 33.92 7.36 13.16
CA GLU A 544 33.46 8.72 12.85
C GLU A 544 32.39 9.19 13.86
N ALA A 545 31.54 8.28 14.34
CA ALA A 545 30.56 8.58 15.39
C ALA A 545 31.22 8.92 16.73
N GLU A 546 32.23 8.18 17.20
CA GLU A 546 32.93 8.51 18.46
C GLU A 546 33.72 9.82 18.38
N GLY A 547 34.32 10.15 17.22
CA GLY A 547 35.04 11.40 17.01
C GLY A 547 34.17 12.66 17.04
N ALA A 548 32.85 12.53 16.90
CA ALA A 548 31.89 13.64 17.00
C ALA A 548 31.46 13.96 18.44
N PHE A 549 31.87 13.15 19.42
CA PHE A 549 31.55 13.31 20.85
C PHE A 549 32.74 13.72 21.73
N VAL A 550 33.92 13.99 21.14
CA VAL A 550 35.09 14.52 21.85
C VAL A 550 35.17 16.03 21.73
#